data_AF-A0A937DNF3-F1
#
_entry.id   AF-A0A937DNF3-F1
#
_cell.length_a   1.000
_cell.length_b   1.000
_cell.length_c   1.000
_cell.angle_alpha   90.00
_cell.angle_beta   90.00
_cell.angle_gamma   90.00
#
_symmetry.space_group_name_H-M   'P 1'
#
loop_
_entity.id
_entity.type
_entity.pdbx_description
1 polymer ?
#
loop_
_entity_poly.entity_id
_entity_poly.type
_entity_poly.pdbx_seq_one_letter_code
_entity_poly.pdbx_strand_id
1 'polypeptide(L)'
;MNARMNRLVLLAVASSCLGMSSAALAQSNVNPGNKFAWGENIGWINFRDANGATQGVRFNKVLGNYFSGFAWGENVGWINFGDGTPANGSAYANTTGADFGVNYDPLTNKVTGLAWGENIGWINFTLPTLPANQQPTFDSAEKRLRGYAWGENVGWINLDVAVGGQFVAFDYPCSPADIGCDDGTALIAAPACTNNGVNEGDYNAFFAADGFFFQAGLGPAAIGASCDIADDAGNPLPPFGVGNTNNGVNEGDYNCFFNFLFLGCL
;
A
#
# COMPACT_ATOMS: atom_id res chain seq x y z
N MET A 1 -29.85 -44.60 -2.94
CA MET A 1 -28.41 -44.68 -2.60
C MET A 1 -27.52 -43.65 -3.33
N ASN A 2 -28.04 -42.60 -3.98
CA ASN A 2 -27.22 -41.73 -4.85
C ASN A 2 -27.14 -40.23 -4.46
N ALA A 3 -27.54 -39.83 -3.26
CA ALA A 3 -27.46 -38.42 -2.83
C ALA A 3 -26.22 -38.09 -1.97
N ARG A 4 -25.51 -39.10 -1.44
CA ARG A 4 -24.34 -38.90 -0.57
C ARG A 4 -23.01 -38.71 -1.32
N MET A 5 -22.95 -39.07 -2.60
CA MET A 5 -21.71 -39.06 -3.39
C MET A 5 -21.37 -37.66 -3.96
N ASN A 6 -22.37 -36.81 -4.23
CA ASN A 6 -22.13 -35.44 -4.73
C ASN A 6 -21.61 -34.45 -3.69
N ARG A 7 -21.87 -34.67 -2.39
CA ARG A 7 -21.38 -33.77 -1.32
C ARG A 7 -19.90 -33.97 -1.01
N LEU A 8 -19.39 -35.18 -1.19
CA LEU A 8 -17.97 -35.50 -0.98
C LEU A 8 -17.07 -34.98 -2.12
N VAL A 9 -17.58 -34.90 -3.35
CA VAL A 9 -16.84 -34.32 -4.49
C VAL A 9 -16.79 -32.79 -4.40
N LEU A 10 -17.87 -32.13 -3.94
CA LEU A 10 -17.84 -30.66 -3.72
C LEU A 10 -16.90 -30.24 -2.58
N LEU A 11 -16.79 -31.02 -1.50
CA LEU A 11 -15.82 -30.73 -0.43
C LEU A 11 -14.37 -30.91 -0.89
N ALA A 12 -14.11 -31.86 -1.79
CA ALA A 12 -12.76 -32.12 -2.31
C ALA A 12 -12.26 -31.00 -3.24
N VAL A 13 -13.14 -30.39 -4.04
CA VAL A 13 -12.77 -29.29 -4.95
C VAL A 13 -12.60 -27.96 -4.20
N ALA A 14 -13.40 -27.70 -3.17
CA ALA A 14 -13.25 -26.49 -2.34
C ALA A 14 -11.97 -26.50 -1.47
N SER A 15 -11.53 -27.68 -1.03
CA SER A 15 -10.38 -27.81 -0.13
C SER A 15 -9.02 -27.80 -0.83
N SER A 16 -8.98 -27.93 -2.16
CA SER A 16 -7.76 -27.88 -2.97
C SER A 16 -7.34 -26.46 -3.40
N CYS A 17 -8.21 -25.46 -3.23
CA CYS A 17 -7.90 -24.05 -3.58
C CYS A 17 -7.39 -23.22 -2.39
N LEU A 18 -7.40 -23.79 -1.17
CA LEU A 18 -6.79 -23.16 0.03
C LEU A 18 -5.29 -23.51 0.16
N GLY A 19 -4.73 -24.18 -0.84
CA GLY A 19 -3.31 -24.51 -0.89
C GLY A 19 -2.47 -23.29 -1.27
N MET A 20 -1.89 -22.66 -0.27
CA MET A 20 -0.73 -21.76 -0.37
C MET A 20 -0.91 -20.61 -1.36
N SER A 21 -1.63 -19.57 -0.94
CA SER A 21 -1.30 -18.22 -1.37
C SER A 21 0.11 -17.89 -0.84
N SER A 22 1.14 -18.30 -1.57
CA SER A 22 2.45 -17.70 -1.44
C SER A 22 2.26 -16.20 -1.66
N ALA A 23 2.56 -15.38 -0.66
CA ALA A 23 2.62 -13.94 -0.84
C ALA A 23 3.56 -13.69 -2.01
N ALA A 24 3.00 -13.32 -3.17
CA ALA A 24 3.81 -12.88 -4.28
C ALA A 24 4.62 -11.69 -3.76
N LEU A 25 5.95 -11.76 -3.81
CA LEU A 25 6.76 -10.60 -3.53
C LEU A 25 6.39 -9.55 -4.56
N ALA A 26 5.61 -8.54 -4.16
CA ALA A 26 5.27 -7.41 -5.02
C ALA A 26 6.58 -6.83 -5.59
N GLN A 27 6.58 -6.28 -6.80
CA GLN A 27 7.78 -5.59 -7.27
C GLN A 27 8.04 -4.34 -6.42
N SER A 28 9.30 -3.90 -6.34
CA SER A 28 9.63 -2.61 -5.73
C SER A 28 8.82 -1.50 -6.39
N ASN A 29 8.12 -0.70 -5.58
CA ASN A 29 7.40 0.51 -6.01
C ASN A 29 8.28 1.77 -5.94
N VAL A 30 9.58 1.66 -5.72
CA VAL A 30 10.52 2.76 -5.87
C VAL A 30 10.63 3.16 -7.34
N ASN A 31 10.54 4.47 -7.60
CA ASN A 31 10.61 5.06 -8.93
C ASN A 31 11.95 4.71 -9.63
N PRO A 32 11.95 4.24 -10.89
CA PRO A 32 13.16 3.79 -11.56
C PRO A 32 14.17 4.90 -11.85
N GLY A 33 13.71 6.16 -11.96
CA GLY A 33 14.53 7.34 -12.20
C GLY A 33 15.03 8.02 -10.93
N ASN A 34 14.30 7.90 -9.81
CA ASN A 34 14.60 8.51 -8.51
C ASN A 34 14.62 7.42 -7.42
N LYS A 35 15.75 6.71 -7.33
CA LYS A 35 15.92 5.52 -6.48
C LYS A 35 17.15 5.57 -5.58
N PHE A 36 17.85 6.70 -5.54
CA PHE A 36 19.13 6.80 -4.85
C PHE A 36 19.06 7.73 -3.65
N ALA A 37 19.68 7.33 -2.56
CA ALA A 37 20.08 8.21 -1.46
C ALA A 37 21.61 8.23 -1.37
N TRP A 38 22.16 9.17 -0.61
CA TRP A 38 23.62 9.31 -0.50
C TRP A 38 24.05 9.60 0.94
N GLY A 39 25.22 9.09 1.34
CA GLY A 39 25.90 9.53 2.56
C GLY A 39 27.41 9.49 2.40
N GLU A 40 28.10 10.38 3.12
CA GLU A 40 29.55 10.60 2.97
C GLU A 40 30.38 9.32 3.10
N ASN A 41 30.07 8.47 4.10
CA ASN A 41 30.84 7.26 4.38
C ASN A 41 30.21 5.97 3.84
N ILE A 42 29.06 6.07 3.16
CA ILE A 42 28.31 4.93 2.60
C ILE A 42 28.19 4.98 1.07
N GLY A 43 28.43 6.15 0.47
CA GLY A 43 28.25 6.37 -0.96
C GLY A 43 26.79 6.39 -1.38
N TRP A 44 26.53 6.01 -2.62
CA TRP A 44 25.18 5.85 -3.16
C TRP A 44 24.49 4.60 -2.64
N ILE A 45 23.21 4.75 -2.32
CA ILE A 45 22.32 3.68 -1.87
C ILE A 45 21.19 3.53 -2.89
N ASN A 46 21.14 2.41 -3.60
CA ASN A 46 20.07 2.07 -4.55
C ASN A 46 18.93 1.36 -3.82
N PHE A 47 17.78 2.01 -3.71
CA PHE A 47 16.60 1.48 -3.02
C PHE A 47 15.80 0.48 -3.87
N ARG A 48 16.02 0.41 -5.18
CA ARG A 48 15.12 -0.29 -6.09
C ARG A 48 15.65 -1.64 -6.57
N ASP A 49 16.88 -1.69 -7.05
CA ASP A 49 17.25 -2.73 -8.01
C ASP A 49 17.72 -4.06 -7.40
N ALA A 50 17.50 -4.28 -6.10
CA ALA A 50 17.83 -5.53 -5.44
C ALA A 50 17.15 -6.73 -6.12
N ASN A 51 17.96 -7.71 -6.53
CA ASN A 51 17.57 -8.86 -7.35
C ASN A 51 16.68 -8.49 -8.55
N GLY A 52 17.10 -7.49 -9.34
CA GLY A 52 16.33 -7.04 -10.50
C GLY A 52 15.00 -6.39 -10.13
N ALA A 53 14.95 -5.67 -9.00
CA ALA A 53 13.78 -5.04 -8.39
C ALA A 53 12.73 -6.00 -7.78
N THR A 54 12.98 -7.30 -7.75
CA THR A 54 12.12 -8.29 -7.08
C THR A 54 12.32 -8.34 -5.56
N GLN A 55 13.38 -7.71 -5.05
CA GLN A 55 13.67 -7.63 -3.61
C GLN A 55 13.97 -6.20 -3.16
N GLY A 56 13.78 -5.21 -4.05
CA GLY A 56 13.97 -3.81 -3.74
C GLY A 56 13.10 -3.34 -2.58
N VAL A 57 13.43 -2.16 -2.05
CA VAL A 57 12.61 -1.51 -1.05
C VAL A 57 11.20 -1.32 -1.59
N ARG A 58 10.22 -1.67 -0.78
CA ARG A 58 8.80 -1.42 -1.02
C ARG A 58 8.28 -0.53 0.07
N PHE A 59 7.43 0.42 -0.30
CA PHE A 59 6.63 1.15 0.66
C PHE A 59 5.18 0.62 0.61
N ASN A 60 4.78 -0.11 1.65
CA ASN A 60 3.53 -0.87 1.70
C ASN A 60 2.34 -0.06 2.26
N LYS A 61 2.17 1.21 1.89
CA LYS A 61 1.17 2.14 2.46
C LYS A 61 -0.26 1.58 2.64
N VAL A 62 -0.65 0.59 1.84
CA VAL A 62 -1.98 -0.04 1.79
C VAL A 62 -2.14 -1.15 2.84
N LEU A 63 -1.16 -2.05 2.91
CA LEU A 63 -1.20 -3.26 3.74
C LEU A 63 -0.78 -2.94 5.19
N GLY A 64 0.11 -1.97 5.34
CA GLY A 64 0.52 -1.40 6.61
C GLY A 64 1.56 -0.33 6.37
N ASN A 65 1.52 0.74 7.15
CA ASN A 65 2.34 1.93 6.92
C ASN A 65 3.82 1.67 7.24
N TYR A 66 4.50 0.87 6.40
CA TYR A 66 5.87 0.42 6.60
C TYR A 66 6.60 0.17 5.29
N PHE A 67 7.92 0.11 5.39
CA PHE A 67 8.82 -0.25 4.30
C PHE A 67 9.33 -1.68 4.48
N SER A 68 9.76 -2.31 3.40
CA SER A 68 10.29 -3.68 3.45
C SER A 68 11.25 -3.94 2.29
N GLY A 69 11.98 -5.04 2.32
CA GLY A 69 12.92 -5.41 1.27
C GLY A 69 14.29 -4.77 1.46
N PHE A 70 15.07 -4.71 0.38
CA PHE A 70 16.50 -4.44 0.43
C PHE A 70 16.91 -3.26 -0.44
N ALA A 71 17.80 -2.43 0.10
CA ALA A 71 18.59 -1.48 -0.67
C ALA A 71 20.03 -1.97 -0.79
N TRP A 72 20.74 -1.54 -1.83
CA TRP A 72 22.16 -1.80 -2.03
C TRP A 72 22.96 -0.52 -1.83
N GLY A 73 23.81 -0.47 -0.81
CA GLY A 73 24.82 0.57 -0.65
C GLY A 73 26.14 0.16 -1.31
N GLU A 74 26.68 0.99 -2.20
CA GLU A 74 27.85 0.62 -3.02
C GLU A 74 29.10 0.26 -2.19
N ASN A 75 29.25 0.87 -1.01
CA ASN A 75 30.40 0.66 -0.13
C ASN A 75 30.12 -0.29 1.05
N VAL A 76 28.86 -0.70 1.26
CA VAL A 76 28.43 -1.38 2.50
C VAL A 76 27.62 -2.65 2.25
N GLY A 77 27.19 -2.89 1.01
CA GLY A 77 26.37 -4.04 0.64
C GLY A 77 24.88 -3.86 0.96
N TRP A 78 24.23 -4.97 1.33
CA TRP A 78 22.78 -5.01 1.53
C TRP A 78 22.33 -4.31 2.82
N ILE A 79 21.22 -3.58 2.71
CA ILE A 79 20.53 -2.90 3.81
C ILE A 79 19.08 -3.40 3.81
N ASN A 80 18.66 -4.01 4.92
CA ASN A 80 17.33 -4.55 5.13
C ASN A 80 16.41 -3.50 5.78
N PHE A 81 15.29 -3.19 5.12
CA PHE A 81 14.27 -2.23 5.59
C PHE A 81 13.13 -2.89 6.38
N GLY A 82 13.18 -4.21 6.56
CA GLY A 82 12.17 -5.04 7.19
C GLY A 82 11.72 -6.18 6.28
N ASP A 83 11.18 -7.23 6.87
CA ASP A 83 10.80 -8.48 6.18
C ASP A 83 9.45 -8.40 5.44
N GLY A 84 8.69 -7.31 5.67
CA GLY A 84 7.38 -7.10 5.10
C GLY A 84 6.24 -7.71 5.90
N THR A 85 6.52 -8.28 7.07
CA THR A 85 5.57 -8.98 7.94
C THR A 85 5.68 -8.47 9.39
N PRO A 86 5.41 -7.18 9.66
CA PRO A 86 5.41 -6.67 11.03
C PRO A 86 4.46 -7.50 11.90
N ALA A 87 4.82 -7.71 13.16
CA ALA A 87 4.11 -8.66 14.04
C ALA A 87 2.62 -8.33 14.23
N ASN A 88 2.24 -7.05 14.16
CA ASN A 88 0.85 -6.57 14.25
C ASN A 88 0.18 -6.37 12.88
N GLY A 89 0.87 -6.69 11.78
CA GLY A 89 0.42 -6.50 10.41
C GLY A 89 0.43 -5.05 9.90
N SER A 90 0.79 -4.06 10.72
CA SER A 90 0.62 -2.63 10.39
C SER A 90 1.91 -1.80 10.48
N ALA A 91 2.79 -2.07 11.44
CA ALA A 91 4.05 -1.36 11.63
C ALA A 91 4.98 -2.18 12.53
N TYR A 92 6.28 -2.17 12.25
CA TYR A 92 7.27 -2.90 13.06
C TYR A 92 7.35 -2.28 14.45
N ALA A 93 7.32 -3.12 15.48
CA ALA A 93 7.39 -2.66 16.86
C ALA A 93 8.73 -1.98 17.18
N ASN A 94 9.82 -2.40 16.53
CA ASN A 94 11.19 -1.89 16.77
C ASN A 94 11.59 -1.91 18.26
N THR A 95 11.03 -2.85 19.03
CA THR A 95 11.33 -3.03 20.47
C THR A 95 12.48 -4.02 20.70
N THR A 96 12.68 -4.92 19.74
CA THR A 96 13.74 -5.92 19.71
C THR A 96 14.27 -6.05 18.28
N GLY A 97 15.40 -6.72 18.08
CA GLY A 97 15.91 -7.03 16.74
C GLY A 97 15.11 -8.10 15.99
N ALA A 98 14.01 -8.62 16.55
CA ALA A 98 13.18 -9.66 15.91
C ALA A 98 12.07 -9.09 15.03
N ASP A 99 11.52 -7.92 15.37
CA ASP A 99 10.47 -7.21 14.62
C ASP A 99 10.94 -5.77 14.39
N PHE A 100 11.74 -5.60 13.35
CA PHE A 100 12.38 -4.34 13.00
C PHE A 100 12.10 -3.97 11.55
N GLY A 101 12.11 -2.68 11.31
CA GLY A 101 11.99 -2.12 9.99
C GLY A 101 11.63 -0.65 10.05
N VAL A 102 11.52 -0.05 8.87
CA VAL A 102 11.17 1.36 8.74
C VAL A 102 9.65 1.48 8.63
N ASN A 103 9.07 2.38 9.41
CA ASN A 103 7.65 2.68 9.48
C ASN A 103 7.34 4.06 8.89
N TYR A 104 6.09 4.27 8.52
CA TYR A 104 5.51 5.52 8.09
C TYR A 104 4.31 5.85 8.98
N ASP A 105 4.15 7.10 9.36
CA ASP A 105 2.95 7.59 10.05
C ASP A 105 2.17 8.52 9.11
N PRO A 106 0.98 8.11 8.62
CA PRO A 106 0.18 8.92 7.70
C PRO A 106 -0.39 10.19 8.33
N LEU A 107 -0.48 10.29 9.67
CA LEU A 107 -1.01 11.48 10.34
C LEU A 107 0.04 12.60 10.43
N THR A 108 1.31 12.23 10.52
CA THR A 108 2.42 13.17 10.73
C THR A 108 3.40 13.22 9.56
N ASN A 109 3.23 12.33 8.57
CA ASN A 109 4.15 12.08 7.46
C ASN A 109 5.56 11.63 7.88
N LYS A 110 5.75 11.27 9.15
CA LYS A 110 7.06 10.87 9.66
C LYS A 110 7.43 9.47 9.19
N VAL A 111 8.72 9.31 8.90
CA VAL A 111 9.34 8.01 8.66
C VAL A 111 10.19 7.69 9.88
N THR A 112 9.97 6.54 10.50
CA THR A 112 10.58 6.15 11.78
C THR A 112 11.06 4.70 11.74
N GLY A 113 11.72 4.24 12.79
CA GLY A 113 12.16 2.86 12.91
C GLY A 113 13.62 2.66 12.51
N LEU A 114 13.95 1.41 12.15
CA LEU A 114 15.33 0.94 11.98
C LEU A 114 15.49 0.15 10.68
N ALA A 115 16.60 0.37 9.99
CA ALA A 115 17.09 -0.53 8.94
C ALA A 115 18.41 -1.16 9.38
N TRP A 116 18.75 -2.32 8.83
CA TRP A 116 19.94 -3.08 9.21
C TRP A 116 20.86 -3.33 8.02
N GLY A 117 22.12 -2.90 8.10
CA GLY A 117 23.17 -3.30 7.16
C GLY A 117 24.16 -4.24 7.82
N GLU A 118 24.43 -5.40 7.21
CA GLU A 118 25.31 -6.42 7.81
C GLU A 118 26.72 -5.89 8.14
N ASN A 119 27.24 -4.98 7.32
CA ASN A 119 28.59 -4.43 7.47
C ASN A 119 28.65 -3.10 8.26
N ILE A 120 27.49 -2.52 8.57
CA ILE A 120 27.40 -1.14 9.13
C ILE A 120 26.47 -1.01 10.33
N GLY A 121 25.76 -2.08 10.67
CA GLY A 121 24.84 -2.12 11.79
C GLY A 121 23.55 -1.34 11.54
N TRP A 122 23.04 -0.70 12.60
CA TRP A 122 21.74 -0.04 12.57
C TRP A 122 21.78 1.32 11.86
N ILE A 123 20.75 1.55 11.05
CA ILE A 123 20.39 2.86 10.49
C ILE A 123 19.08 3.31 11.12
N ASN A 124 19.14 4.42 11.84
CA ASN A 124 18.03 4.98 12.60
C ASN A 124 17.29 6.08 11.80
N PHE A 125 15.98 5.90 11.67
CA PHE A 125 15.06 6.89 11.11
C PHE A 125 14.28 7.66 12.19
N THR A 126 14.27 7.16 13.43
CA THR A 126 13.66 7.83 14.59
C THR A 126 14.64 8.85 15.19
N LEU A 127 14.59 10.08 14.69
CA LEU A 127 15.52 11.16 15.05
C LEU A 127 14.80 12.39 15.62
N PRO A 128 14.06 12.26 16.75
CA PRO A 128 13.21 13.33 17.28
C PRO A 128 13.98 14.58 17.73
N THR A 129 15.29 14.46 17.95
CA THR A 129 16.17 15.57 18.34
C THR A 129 16.58 16.45 17.17
N LEU A 130 16.41 16.01 15.91
CA LEU A 130 16.65 16.85 14.75
C LEU A 130 15.55 17.91 14.60
N PRO A 131 15.87 19.08 14.02
CA PRO A 131 14.87 20.02 13.51
C PRO A 131 13.84 19.31 12.63
N ALA A 132 12.56 19.72 12.72
CA ALA A 132 11.47 19.02 12.05
C ALA A 132 11.66 18.88 10.52
N ASN A 133 12.28 19.87 9.87
CA ASN A 133 12.59 19.85 8.44
C ASN A 133 13.81 18.97 8.06
N GLN A 134 14.51 18.41 9.05
CA GLN A 134 15.63 17.48 8.86
C GLN A 134 15.28 16.05 9.28
N GLN A 135 14.16 15.85 9.99
CA GLN A 135 13.67 14.52 10.34
C GLN A 135 13.25 13.76 9.07
N PRO A 136 13.44 12.42 9.03
CA PRO A 136 12.91 11.61 7.95
C PRO A 136 11.39 11.76 7.84
N THR A 137 10.93 12.16 6.66
CA THR A 137 9.52 12.23 6.34
C THR A 137 9.28 11.72 4.93
N PHE A 138 8.02 11.41 4.65
CA PHE A 138 7.57 11.14 3.29
C PHE A 138 6.70 12.30 2.83
N ASP A 139 7.10 12.94 1.74
CA ASP A 139 6.34 13.99 1.07
C ASP A 139 5.35 13.33 0.11
N SER A 140 4.06 13.37 0.48
CA SER A 140 3.00 12.78 -0.33
C SER A 140 2.73 13.51 -1.64
N ALA A 141 3.03 14.81 -1.73
CA ALA A 141 2.80 15.60 -2.93
C ALA A 141 3.86 15.30 -3.99
N GLU A 142 5.13 15.22 -3.57
CA GLU A 142 6.24 14.89 -4.47
C GLU A 142 6.56 13.38 -4.51
N LYS A 143 5.83 12.57 -3.74
CA LYS A 143 5.96 11.11 -3.63
C LYS A 143 7.38 10.66 -3.27
N ARG A 144 8.09 11.39 -2.40
CA ARG A 144 9.50 11.13 -2.08
C ARG A 144 9.83 11.17 -0.60
N LEU A 145 10.94 10.53 -0.24
CA LEU A 145 11.55 10.70 1.08
C LEU A 145 12.21 12.08 1.20
N ARG A 146 12.29 12.54 2.45
CA ARG A 146 12.89 13.81 2.89
C ARG A 146 13.69 13.58 4.16
N GLY A 147 14.47 14.59 4.56
CA GLY A 147 15.29 14.58 5.76
C GLY A 147 16.51 13.66 5.69
N TYR A 148 16.96 13.21 6.86
CA TYR A 148 18.20 12.48 7.05
C TYR A 148 18.02 11.28 7.96
N ALA A 149 18.58 10.12 7.58
CA ALA A 149 18.75 8.99 8.47
C ALA A 149 20.18 8.95 9.03
N TRP A 150 20.40 8.24 10.14
CA TRP A 150 21.72 8.12 10.77
C TRP A 150 22.12 6.66 10.91
N GLY A 151 23.25 6.27 10.31
CA GLY A 151 23.85 4.94 10.50
C GLY A 151 24.99 4.99 11.51
N GLU A 152 25.02 4.05 12.44
CA GLU A 152 25.98 4.08 13.56
C GLU A 152 27.45 4.00 13.14
N ASN A 153 27.74 3.32 12.03
CA ASN A 153 29.09 3.18 11.47
C ASN A 153 29.33 3.96 10.17
N VAL A 154 28.34 4.73 9.70
CA VAL A 154 28.42 5.47 8.42
C VAL A 154 28.03 6.96 8.55
N GLY A 155 27.45 7.37 9.67
CA GLY A 155 26.99 8.73 9.89
C GLY A 155 25.73 9.07 9.10
N TRP A 156 25.64 10.30 8.62
CA TRP A 156 24.43 10.84 8.00
C TRP A 156 24.19 10.31 6.59
N ILE A 157 22.93 9.97 6.33
CA ILE A 157 22.41 9.57 5.02
C ILE A 157 21.36 10.60 4.63
N ASN A 158 21.60 11.29 3.51
CA ASN A 158 20.73 12.30 2.96
C ASN A 158 19.67 11.66 2.05
N LEU A 159 18.40 11.87 2.40
CA LEU A 159 17.23 11.44 1.62
C LEU A 159 16.64 12.58 0.78
N ASP A 160 17.09 13.82 1.02
CA ASP A 160 16.44 15.06 0.57
C ASP A 160 17.24 15.88 -0.45
N VAL A 161 18.03 15.22 -1.30
CA VAL A 161 18.70 15.95 -2.38
C VAL A 161 17.66 16.43 -3.39
N ALA A 162 17.64 17.73 -3.69
CA ALA A 162 16.69 18.36 -4.61
C ALA A 162 17.13 18.24 -6.10
N VAL A 163 17.74 17.12 -6.46
CA VAL A 163 18.26 16.86 -7.82
C VAL A 163 17.73 15.50 -8.30
N GLY A 164 17.17 15.47 -9.51
CA GLY A 164 16.66 14.24 -10.14
C GLY A 164 17.71 13.12 -10.13
N GLY A 165 17.28 11.93 -9.75
CA GLY A 165 18.14 10.75 -9.61
C GLY A 165 18.96 10.67 -8.33
N GLN A 166 18.83 11.63 -7.41
CA GLN A 166 19.60 11.68 -6.16
C GLN A 166 18.71 11.65 -4.90
N PHE A 167 17.44 11.33 -5.06
CA PHE A 167 16.50 11.07 -3.99
C PHE A 167 15.71 9.80 -4.27
N VAL A 168 14.99 9.33 -3.25
CA VAL A 168 14.13 8.16 -3.33
C VAL A 168 12.69 8.61 -3.47
N ALA A 169 12.07 8.31 -4.61
CA ALA A 169 10.65 8.50 -4.85
C ALA A 169 9.95 7.16 -5.06
N PHE A 170 8.62 7.18 -4.95
CA PHE A 170 7.79 6.00 -5.09
C PHE A 170 6.74 6.22 -6.18
N ASP A 171 6.64 5.23 -7.06
CA ASP A 171 5.55 5.10 -8.01
C ASP A 171 4.40 4.43 -7.29
N TYR A 172 3.40 5.21 -6.91
CA TYR A 172 2.09 4.66 -6.60
C TYR A 172 1.35 4.55 -7.92
N PRO A 173 0.96 3.33 -8.34
CA PRO A 173 0.27 3.15 -9.60
C PRO A 173 -1.02 3.98 -9.70
N CYS A 174 -1.58 4.49 -8.61
CA CYS A 174 -2.68 5.44 -8.68
C CYS A 174 -2.83 6.18 -7.34
N SER A 175 -3.39 7.40 -7.38
CA SER A 175 -4.24 7.85 -6.27
C SER A 175 -5.38 6.84 -6.13
N PRO A 176 -5.97 6.63 -4.94
CA PRO A 176 -7.27 5.95 -4.85
C PRO A 176 -8.18 6.49 -5.95
N ALA A 177 -8.84 5.62 -6.71
CA ALA A 177 -9.79 6.06 -7.70
C ALA A 177 -10.87 6.85 -6.96
N ASP A 178 -10.94 8.16 -7.20
CA ASP A 178 -12.06 8.99 -6.78
C ASP A 178 -13.29 8.52 -7.58
N ILE A 179 -14.37 8.16 -6.89
CA ILE A 179 -15.61 7.73 -7.54
C ILE A 179 -16.22 8.96 -8.23
N GLY A 180 -16.08 9.05 -9.56
CA GLY A 180 -16.88 9.98 -10.34
C GLY A 180 -18.37 9.65 -10.22
N CYS A 181 -19.22 10.66 -10.21
CA CYS A 181 -20.68 10.48 -10.22
C CYS A 181 -21.10 9.63 -11.43
N ASP A 182 -22.30 9.02 -11.38
CA ASP A 182 -22.90 8.15 -12.41
C ASP A 182 -22.89 8.73 -13.85
N ASP A 183 -22.75 10.06 -13.99
CA ASP A 183 -22.67 10.74 -15.28
C ASP A 183 -21.23 10.96 -15.83
N GLY A 184 -20.21 10.42 -15.15
CA GLY A 184 -18.80 10.55 -15.51
C GLY A 184 -18.19 11.92 -15.17
N THR A 185 -18.90 12.77 -14.43
CA THR A 185 -18.33 14.05 -13.95
C THR A 185 -17.47 13.83 -12.71
N ALA A 186 -16.29 14.48 -12.67
CA ALA A 186 -15.44 14.51 -11.50
C ALA A 186 -16.10 15.34 -10.39
N LEU A 187 -16.04 14.89 -9.13
CA LEU A 187 -16.48 15.68 -7.99
C LEU A 187 -15.74 17.02 -8.01
N ILE A 188 -16.52 18.10 -8.04
CA ILE A 188 -16.10 19.51 -8.06
C ILE A 188 -15.50 19.90 -6.69
N ALA A 189 -14.41 19.24 -6.29
CA ALA A 189 -13.46 19.64 -5.26
C ALA A 189 -12.23 18.72 -5.15
N ALA A 190 -12.08 17.64 -5.92
CA ALA A 190 -10.92 16.76 -5.79
C ALA A 190 -9.72 17.25 -6.64
N PRO A 191 -8.52 17.42 -6.05
CA PRO A 191 -7.34 17.82 -6.81
C PRO A 191 -6.85 16.65 -7.67
N ALA A 192 -7.01 16.80 -8.99
CA ALA A 192 -6.20 16.19 -10.03
C ALA A 192 -6.06 14.65 -10.04
N CYS A 193 -7.17 13.92 -9.90
CA CYS A 193 -7.21 12.51 -10.29
C CYS A 193 -7.90 12.36 -11.65
N THR A 194 -7.23 11.74 -12.61
CA THR A 194 -7.83 11.39 -13.91
C THR A 194 -8.83 10.27 -13.67
N ASN A 195 -10.12 10.50 -13.94
CA ASN A 195 -11.13 9.44 -13.95
C ASN A 195 -10.64 8.30 -14.87
N ASN A 196 -10.45 7.10 -14.31
CA ASN A 196 -9.97 5.91 -15.03
C ASN A 196 -11.08 5.22 -15.84
N GLY A 197 -12.27 5.84 -15.90
CA GLY A 197 -13.43 5.38 -16.65
C GLY A 197 -14.32 4.41 -15.88
N VAL A 198 -14.03 4.12 -14.60
CA VAL A 198 -14.89 3.26 -13.77
C VAL A 198 -15.93 4.13 -13.06
N ASN A 199 -17.22 3.87 -13.31
CA ASN A 199 -18.36 4.56 -12.70
C ASN A 199 -19.17 3.65 -11.76
N GLU A 200 -20.12 4.22 -11.02
CA GLU A 200 -21.05 3.49 -10.14
C GLU A 200 -21.74 2.30 -10.83
N GLY A 201 -22.07 2.43 -12.12
CA GLY A 201 -22.64 1.37 -12.95
C GLY A 201 -21.70 0.17 -13.15
N ASP A 202 -20.41 0.40 -13.35
CA ASP A 202 -19.40 -0.67 -13.48
C ASP A 202 -19.25 -1.46 -12.17
N TYR A 203 -19.40 -0.80 -11.02
CA TYR A 203 -19.38 -1.42 -9.70
C TYR A 203 -20.65 -2.21 -9.40
N ASN A 204 -21.82 -1.64 -9.69
CA ASN A 204 -23.10 -2.36 -9.62
C ASN A 204 -23.07 -3.61 -10.49
N ALA A 205 -22.44 -3.56 -11.67
CA ALA A 205 -22.24 -4.73 -12.51
C ALA A 205 -21.27 -5.76 -11.87
N PHE A 206 -20.19 -5.33 -11.22
CA PHE A 206 -19.23 -6.22 -10.54
C PHE A 206 -19.84 -6.94 -9.34
N PHE A 207 -20.67 -6.28 -8.53
CA PHE A 207 -21.30 -6.86 -7.34
C PHE A 207 -22.66 -7.52 -7.59
N ALA A 208 -23.39 -7.13 -8.65
CA ALA A 208 -24.64 -7.80 -9.05
C ALA A 208 -24.40 -9.05 -9.91
N ALA A 209 -23.24 -9.18 -10.56
CA ALA A 209 -22.88 -10.40 -11.30
C ALA A 209 -22.53 -11.54 -10.32
N ASP A 210 -23.53 -12.38 -10.05
CA ASP A 210 -23.41 -13.73 -9.50
C ASP A 210 -22.84 -13.88 -8.07
N GLY A 211 -23.10 -12.92 -7.17
CA GLY A 211 -23.08 -13.17 -5.72
C GLY A 211 -21.71 -13.49 -5.12
N PHE A 212 -20.64 -12.96 -5.71
CA PHE A 212 -19.27 -13.38 -5.40
C PHE A 212 -18.72 -12.85 -4.06
N PHE A 213 -19.31 -11.83 -3.43
CA PHE A 213 -18.76 -11.29 -2.18
C PHE A 213 -19.71 -11.07 -1.00
N PHE A 214 -21.02 -10.84 -1.20
CA PHE A 214 -21.93 -10.71 -0.06
C PHE A 214 -23.27 -11.41 -0.32
N GLN A 215 -23.49 -12.46 0.49
CA GLN A 215 -24.76 -12.90 1.06
C GLN A 215 -25.16 -14.34 0.72
N ALA A 216 -24.66 -15.27 1.53
CA ALA A 216 -25.37 -16.53 1.76
C ALA A 216 -26.73 -16.22 2.41
N GLY A 217 -27.83 -16.31 1.65
CA GLY A 217 -29.15 -16.51 2.24
C GLY A 217 -30.33 -15.66 1.76
N LEU A 218 -30.17 -14.76 0.79
CA LEU A 218 -31.32 -14.09 0.15
C LEU A 218 -31.50 -14.62 -1.27
N GLY A 219 -32.71 -15.09 -1.58
CA GLY A 219 -33.03 -15.70 -2.87
C GLY A 219 -32.94 -14.73 -4.05
N PRO A 220 -33.02 -15.24 -5.29
CA PRO A 220 -32.78 -14.51 -6.54
C PRO A 220 -33.75 -13.35 -6.86
N ALA A 221 -34.62 -12.97 -5.93
CA ALA A 221 -35.49 -11.79 -6.03
C ALA A 221 -34.99 -10.60 -5.20
N ALA A 222 -33.93 -10.75 -4.40
CA ALA A 222 -33.31 -9.67 -3.62
C ALA A 222 -32.18 -8.93 -4.38
N ILE A 223 -31.76 -9.47 -5.53
CA ILE A 223 -30.69 -8.95 -6.41
C ILE A 223 -31.11 -7.72 -7.24
N GLY A 224 -32.19 -7.04 -6.85
CA GLY A 224 -32.68 -5.83 -7.54
C GLY A 224 -32.42 -4.52 -6.79
N ALA A 225 -31.80 -4.58 -5.61
CA ALA A 225 -31.51 -3.43 -4.78
C ALA A 225 -30.00 -3.13 -4.82
N SER A 226 -29.56 -2.35 -5.81
CA SER A 226 -28.23 -1.72 -5.83
C SER A 226 -28.01 -0.94 -4.53
N CYS A 227 -27.13 -1.42 -3.64
CA CYS A 227 -26.79 -0.70 -2.43
C CYS A 227 -26.04 0.60 -2.79
N ASP A 228 -26.63 1.74 -2.41
CA ASP A 228 -26.15 3.11 -2.67
C ASP A 228 -24.90 3.43 -1.82
N ILE A 229 -23.93 4.12 -2.41
CA ILE A 229 -22.63 4.45 -1.80
C ILE A 229 -22.76 5.77 -1.04
N ALA A 230 -22.25 5.78 0.19
CA ALA A 230 -22.08 7.00 0.96
C ALA A 230 -20.65 7.54 0.82
N ASP A 231 -20.52 8.86 0.78
CA ASP A 231 -19.24 9.58 0.88
C ASP A 231 -18.48 9.24 2.18
N ASP A 232 -17.24 9.71 2.30
CA ASP A 232 -16.40 9.53 3.49
C ASP A 232 -17.04 10.05 4.81
N ALA A 233 -18.09 10.87 4.72
CA ALA A 233 -18.87 11.38 5.85
C ALA A 233 -20.19 10.62 6.07
N GLY A 234 -20.46 9.55 5.31
CA GLY A 234 -21.66 8.73 5.41
C GLY A 234 -22.89 9.36 4.73
N ASN A 235 -22.72 10.40 3.93
CA ASN A 235 -23.79 11.02 3.15
C ASN A 235 -23.93 10.34 1.79
N PRO A 236 -25.15 10.01 1.34
CA PRO A 236 -25.35 9.46 0.01
C PRO A 236 -24.94 10.45 -1.11
N LEU A 237 -24.38 9.95 -2.21
CA LEU A 237 -23.97 10.77 -3.35
C LEU A 237 -25.13 11.01 -4.36
N PRO A 238 -25.26 12.21 -4.98
CA PRO A 238 -26.23 12.45 -6.06
C PRO A 238 -25.86 11.76 -7.39
N PRO A 239 -26.81 11.43 -8.29
CA PRO A 239 -28.24 11.76 -8.27
C PRO A 239 -29.14 10.62 -7.73
N PHE A 240 -29.94 10.90 -6.71
CA PHE A 240 -30.78 9.91 -6.02
C PHE A 240 -31.84 9.17 -6.87
N GLY A 241 -32.07 7.91 -6.47
CA GLY A 241 -33.38 7.22 -6.49
C GLY A 241 -33.23 5.70 -6.67
N VAL A 242 -33.72 4.78 -5.84
CA VAL A 242 -34.84 4.76 -4.90
C VAL A 242 -34.69 3.53 -3.98
N GLY A 243 -34.58 3.72 -2.67
CA GLY A 243 -35.02 2.71 -1.70
C GLY A 243 -34.02 1.67 -1.17
N ASN A 244 -32.71 1.85 -1.33
CA ASN A 244 -31.75 0.86 -0.83
C ASN A 244 -31.06 1.36 0.46
N THR A 245 -31.08 0.50 1.48
CA THR A 245 -30.43 0.75 2.77
C THR A 245 -28.92 0.83 2.59
N ASN A 246 -28.30 1.93 3.01
CA ASN A 246 -26.86 1.98 3.23
C ASN A 246 -26.50 0.87 4.24
N ASN A 247 -25.67 -0.08 3.83
CA ASN A 247 -25.26 -1.23 4.64
C ASN A 247 -24.08 -0.90 5.58
N GLY A 248 -23.66 0.37 5.65
CA GLY A 248 -22.62 0.89 6.52
C GLY A 248 -21.23 0.91 5.90
N VAL A 249 -21.09 0.66 4.60
CA VAL A 249 -19.81 0.68 3.88
C VAL A 249 -19.67 2.02 3.16
N ASN A 250 -18.58 2.75 3.41
CA ASN A 250 -18.28 4.05 2.80
C ASN A 250 -17.16 3.98 1.75
N GLU A 251 -16.92 5.08 1.05
CA GLU A 251 -15.84 5.21 0.05
C GLU A 251 -14.46 4.77 0.60
N GLY A 252 -14.14 5.11 1.86
CA GLY A 252 -12.93 4.66 2.55
C GLY A 252 -12.78 3.14 2.69
N ASP A 253 -13.87 2.42 2.99
CA ASP A 253 -13.88 0.95 3.11
C ASP A 253 -13.63 0.26 1.75
N TYR A 254 -14.15 0.84 0.67
CA TYR A 254 -13.96 0.35 -0.70
C TYR A 254 -12.58 0.68 -1.26
N ASN A 255 -12.05 1.87 -0.98
CA ASN A 255 -10.67 2.24 -1.27
C ASN A 255 -9.68 1.28 -0.60
N CYS A 256 -9.99 0.81 0.59
CA CYS A 256 -9.24 -0.29 1.21
C CYS A 256 -9.44 -1.59 0.42
N PHE A 257 -10.67 -2.03 0.12
CA PHE A 257 -10.90 -3.30 -0.58
C PHE A 257 -10.22 -3.41 -1.97
N PHE A 258 -10.37 -2.40 -2.83
CA PHE A 258 -9.87 -2.46 -4.21
C PHE A 258 -8.36 -2.27 -4.32
N ASN A 259 -7.75 -1.55 -3.38
CA ASN A 259 -6.30 -1.42 -3.30
C ASN A 259 -5.63 -2.76 -2.88
N PHE A 260 -6.37 -3.64 -2.19
CA PHE A 260 -5.93 -5.00 -1.89
C PHE A 260 -6.24 -5.99 -3.05
N LEU A 261 -7.33 -5.81 -3.80
CA LEU A 261 -7.75 -6.74 -4.87
C LEU A 261 -7.07 -6.49 -6.22
N PHE A 262 -6.79 -5.23 -6.55
CA PHE A 262 -6.08 -4.80 -7.77
C PHE A 262 -4.73 -4.22 -7.37
N LEU A 263 -3.73 -5.09 -7.15
CA LEU A 263 -2.36 -4.77 -6.72
C LEU A 263 -1.52 -3.94 -7.72
N GLY A 264 -2.13 -3.08 -8.51
CA GLY A 264 -1.45 -2.23 -9.47
C GLY A 264 -2.33 -1.95 -10.66
N CYS A 265 -2.42 -0.67 -11.00
CA CYS A 265 -2.77 -0.10 -12.30
C CYS A 265 -3.32 -1.08 -13.34
N LEU A 266 -4.56 -0.83 -13.77
CA LEU A 266 -4.82 -0.82 -15.20
C LEU A 266 -4.25 0.47 -15.79
#